data_AF-A0A8T6ZUP3-F1
#
_entry.id   AF-A0A8T6ZUP3-F1
#
_cell.length_a   1.000
_cell.length_b   1.000
_cell.length_c   1.000
_cell.angle_alpha   90.00
_cell.angle_beta   90.00
_cell.angle_gamma   90.00
#
_symmetry.space_group_name_H-M   'P 1'
#
loop_
_entity.id
_entity.type
_entity.pdbx_description
1 polymer ?
#
loop_
_entity_poly.entity_id
_entity_poly.type
_entity_poly.pdbx_seq_one_letter_code
_entity_poly.pdbx_strand_id
1 'polypeptide(L)'
;MVLGQIGATDKGGVCRLALTDEETRARRLLIEWAREIGLAVYTDEISNLFFRLEGSDPSAEPVVTGSHIDTQPTGGKFDGAFGVVAGFEAVQAIVESGLTPTRPIEIVAWLNEEGSRFSPGMMGSEAFAGRRPLEQILAVTDADGVRTADALERTLAAFPDLPRRDLGFPVAAFIEAHIEQGPVLEQKGVPVGVVTGIQGSRRFRVEVKGEDGHA
;
A
#
# COMPACT_ATOMS: atom_id res chain seq x y z
N MET A 1 8.63 14.35 -7.07
CA MET A 1 8.18 13.00 -7.47
C MET A 1 6.83 13.10 -8.15
N VAL A 2 6.68 12.49 -9.32
CA VAL A 2 5.46 12.52 -10.17
C VAL A 2 4.25 11.91 -9.43
N LEU A 3 4.45 10.81 -8.69
CA LEU A 3 3.40 10.18 -7.88
C LEU A 3 2.76 11.13 -6.85
N GLY A 4 3.54 12.05 -6.28
CA GLY A 4 3.04 13.05 -5.32
C GLY A 4 2.20 14.17 -5.94
N GLN A 5 2.07 14.22 -7.27
CA GLN A 5 1.16 15.15 -7.95
C GLN A 5 -0.27 14.58 -8.05
N ILE A 6 -0.42 13.25 -7.96
CA ILE A 6 -1.72 12.59 -8.03
C ILE A 6 -2.38 12.66 -6.65
N GLY A 7 -3.42 13.49 -6.54
CA GLY A 7 -4.06 13.85 -5.27
C GLY A 7 -3.40 15.05 -4.57
N ALA A 8 -2.56 15.84 -5.26
CA ALA A 8 -1.92 17.00 -4.65
C ALA A 8 -2.93 18.01 -4.09
N THR A 9 -2.62 18.57 -2.92
CA THR A 9 -3.45 19.61 -2.26
C THR A 9 -2.78 20.97 -2.33
N ASP A 10 -3.55 22.05 -2.17
CA ASP A 10 -3.05 23.44 -2.18
C ASP A 10 -1.97 23.71 -1.12
N LYS A 11 -2.00 22.95 -0.02
CA LYS A 11 -1.01 23.04 1.07
C LYS A 11 0.26 22.23 0.79
N GLY A 12 0.39 21.66 -0.41
CA GLY A 12 1.52 20.86 -0.81
C GLY A 12 1.53 19.44 -0.24
N GLY A 13 0.40 18.96 0.28
CA GLY A 13 0.22 17.56 0.71
C GLY A 13 -0.37 16.69 -0.40
N VAL A 14 -0.85 15.50 -0.02
CA VAL A 14 -1.54 14.55 -0.89
C VAL A 14 -2.80 14.05 -0.19
N CYS A 15 -3.93 14.11 -0.90
CA CYS A 15 -5.19 13.49 -0.55
C CYS A 15 -5.49 12.44 -1.63
N ARG A 16 -5.12 11.19 -1.35
CA ARG A 16 -5.33 10.05 -2.23
C ARG A 16 -5.87 8.90 -1.39
N LEU A 17 -7.16 8.94 -1.12
CA LEU A 17 -7.81 7.91 -0.30
C LEU A 17 -7.92 6.59 -1.09
N ALA A 18 -7.96 5.46 -0.37
CA ALA A 18 -8.09 4.15 -0.99
C ALA A 18 -9.33 4.01 -1.90
N LEU A 19 -9.18 3.29 -3.01
CA LEU A 19 -10.24 2.97 -3.97
C LEU A 19 -10.95 4.22 -4.57
N THR A 20 -10.22 5.34 -4.64
CA THR A 20 -10.65 6.56 -5.34
C THR A 20 -10.09 6.60 -6.76
N ASP A 21 -10.57 7.55 -7.55
CA ASP A 21 -10.04 7.78 -8.89
C ASP A 21 -8.58 8.29 -8.83
N GLU A 22 -8.19 9.01 -7.78
CA GLU A 22 -6.81 9.40 -7.48
C GLU A 22 -5.92 8.17 -7.26
N GLU A 23 -6.35 7.22 -6.42
CA GLU A 23 -5.58 5.99 -6.21
C GLU A 23 -5.49 5.16 -7.49
N THR A 24 -6.59 5.08 -8.26
CA THR A 24 -6.60 4.40 -9.56
C THR A 24 -5.62 5.03 -10.54
N ARG A 25 -5.51 6.38 -10.58
CA ARG A 25 -4.50 7.07 -11.40
C ARG A 25 -3.08 6.77 -10.91
N ALA A 26 -2.85 6.74 -9.61
CA ALA A 26 -1.55 6.40 -9.04
C ALA A 26 -1.14 4.95 -9.36
N ARG A 27 -2.06 3.99 -9.24
CA ARG A 27 -1.85 2.59 -9.64
C ARG A 27 -1.44 2.49 -11.11
N ARG A 28 -2.12 3.22 -12.00
CA ARG A 28 -1.77 3.25 -13.44
C ARG A 28 -0.34 3.74 -13.67
N LEU A 29 0.08 4.81 -12.99
CA LEU A 29 1.46 5.32 -13.08
C LEU A 29 2.49 4.27 -12.64
N LEU A 30 2.24 3.56 -11.53
CA LEU A 30 3.16 2.50 -11.08
C LEU A 30 3.23 1.32 -12.06
N ILE A 31 2.10 0.97 -12.69
CA ILE A 31 2.03 -0.07 -13.72
C ILE A 31 2.84 0.35 -14.96
N GLU A 32 2.79 1.64 -15.33
CA GLU A 32 3.61 2.20 -16.41
C GLU A 32 5.10 2.06 -16.09
N TRP A 33 5.55 2.49 -14.90
CA TRP A 33 6.94 2.32 -14.47
C TRP A 33 7.38 0.85 -14.44
N ALA A 34 6.53 -0.04 -13.95
CA ALA A 34 6.82 -1.47 -13.93
C ALA A 34 7.05 -2.02 -15.34
N ARG A 35 6.22 -1.61 -16.31
CA ARG A 35 6.37 -2.03 -17.71
C ARG A 35 7.64 -1.47 -18.34
N GLU A 36 8.02 -0.23 -18.02
CA GLU A 36 9.27 0.37 -18.49
C GLU A 36 10.51 -0.36 -17.97
N ILE A 37 10.48 -0.83 -16.72
CA ILE A 37 11.56 -1.63 -16.11
C ILE A 37 11.53 -3.10 -16.60
N GLY A 38 10.42 -3.56 -17.16
CA GLY A 38 10.23 -4.95 -17.62
C GLY A 38 9.73 -5.90 -16.53
N LEU A 39 9.06 -5.38 -15.51
CA LEU A 39 8.47 -6.16 -14.43
C LEU A 39 7.12 -6.74 -14.84
N ALA A 40 6.84 -7.97 -14.39
CA ALA A 40 5.50 -8.53 -14.50
C ALA A 40 4.58 -7.90 -13.44
N VAL A 41 3.31 -7.68 -13.77
CA VAL A 41 2.35 -7.00 -12.90
C VAL A 41 1.20 -7.93 -12.57
N TYR A 42 0.82 -8.00 -11.29
CA TYR A 42 -0.27 -8.85 -10.79
C TYR A 42 -1.15 -8.07 -9.82
N THR A 43 -2.40 -8.50 -9.69
CA THR A 43 -3.31 -8.07 -8.63
C THR A 43 -3.91 -9.29 -7.94
N ASP A 44 -4.46 -9.14 -6.74
CA ASP A 44 -5.25 -10.18 -6.08
C ASP A 44 -6.73 -9.77 -5.92
N GLU A 45 -7.51 -10.60 -5.24
CA GLU A 45 -8.94 -10.39 -5.00
C GLU A 45 -9.26 -9.10 -4.22
N ILE A 46 -8.33 -8.60 -3.40
CA ILE A 46 -8.50 -7.36 -2.63
C ILE A 46 -7.77 -6.17 -3.27
N SER A 47 -7.31 -6.32 -4.52
CA SER A 47 -6.56 -5.30 -5.26
C SER A 47 -5.29 -4.81 -4.56
N ASN A 48 -4.56 -5.70 -3.88
CA ASN A 48 -3.14 -5.47 -3.71
C ASN A 48 -2.47 -5.50 -5.08
N LEU A 49 -1.50 -4.62 -5.30
CA LEU A 49 -0.83 -4.49 -6.59
C LEU A 49 0.64 -4.92 -6.46
N PHE A 50 1.04 -5.92 -7.24
CA PHE A 50 2.35 -6.54 -7.18
C PHE A 50 3.12 -6.32 -8.48
N PHE A 51 4.42 -6.05 -8.36
CA PHE A 51 5.35 -5.87 -9.47
C PHE A 51 6.54 -6.80 -9.26
N ARG A 52 6.77 -7.73 -10.17
CA ARG A 52 7.70 -8.84 -9.99
C ARG A 52 8.87 -8.75 -10.96
N LEU A 53 10.07 -8.75 -10.41
CA LEU A 53 11.30 -9.09 -11.11
C LEU A 53 11.54 -10.60 -10.98
N GLU A 54 11.65 -11.30 -12.10
CA GLU A 54 11.98 -12.73 -12.06
C GLU A 54 13.43 -12.96 -11.59
N GLY A 55 13.60 -14.02 -10.79
CA GLY A 55 14.92 -14.51 -10.40
C GLY A 55 15.40 -15.63 -11.32
N SER A 56 16.64 -16.10 -11.10
CA SER A 56 17.17 -17.27 -11.80
C SER A 56 16.46 -18.57 -11.40
N ASP A 57 15.83 -18.60 -10.23
CA ASP A 57 14.89 -19.64 -9.78
C ASP A 57 13.49 -19.02 -9.59
N PRO A 58 12.62 -19.07 -10.62
CA PRO A 58 11.27 -18.53 -10.54
C PRO A 58 10.38 -19.24 -9.52
N SER A 59 10.73 -20.47 -9.12
CA SER A 59 9.95 -21.27 -8.18
C SER A 59 10.24 -20.95 -6.71
N ALA A 60 11.32 -20.22 -6.45
CA ALA A 60 11.67 -19.81 -5.11
C ALA A 60 10.69 -18.76 -4.56
N GLU A 61 10.45 -18.83 -3.25
CA GLU A 61 9.69 -17.82 -2.53
C GLU A 61 10.33 -16.43 -2.72
N PRO A 62 9.54 -15.39 -3.04
CA PRO A 62 10.06 -14.08 -3.34
C PRO A 62 10.56 -13.35 -2.09
N VAL A 63 11.51 -12.44 -2.30
CA VAL A 63 11.74 -11.34 -1.36
C VAL A 63 10.77 -10.23 -1.71
N VAL A 64 9.91 -9.86 -0.77
CA VAL A 64 8.89 -8.84 -0.97
C VAL A 64 9.35 -7.53 -0.34
N THR A 65 9.17 -6.42 -1.05
CA THR A 65 9.36 -5.07 -0.56
C THR A 65 8.16 -4.21 -0.93
N GLY A 66 7.95 -3.09 -0.25
CA GLY A 66 6.86 -2.20 -0.58
C GLY A 66 6.23 -1.59 0.66
N SER A 67 5.04 -1.04 0.48
CA SER A 67 4.28 -0.34 1.51
C SER A 67 2.87 -0.06 0.96
N HIS A 68 2.30 1.11 1.18
CA HIS A 68 1.01 1.55 0.66
C HIS A 68 1.15 2.82 -0.20
N ILE A 69 0.08 3.16 -0.92
CA ILE A 69 0.03 4.40 -1.71
C ILE A 69 -1.20 5.24 -1.42
N ASP A 70 -2.17 4.72 -0.66
CA ASP A 70 -3.24 5.54 -0.11
C ASP A 70 -2.67 6.44 1.00
N THR A 71 -3.37 7.55 1.26
CA THR A 71 -2.96 8.55 2.24
C THR A 71 -4.11 8.89 3.17
N GLN A 72 -3.81 9.48 4.32
CA GLN A 72 -4.78 10.31 5.04
C GLN A 72 -5.31 11.48 4.16
N PRO A 73 -6.43 12.13 4.53
CA PRO A 73 -7.00 13.26 3.77
C PRO A 73 -6.08 14.49 3.77
N THR A 74 -5.20 14.58 4.78
CA THR A 74 -4.17 15.61 4.93
C THR A 74 -2.76 15.00 4.90
N GLY A 75 -2.59 13.93 4.13
CA GLY A 75 -1.36 13.16 4.05
C GLY A 75 -0.17 13.93 3.46
N GLY A 76 1.03 13.46 3.81
CA GLY A 76 2.28 13.91 3.20
C GLY A 76 2.55 13.24 1.85
N LYS A 77 3.70 13.57 1.25
CA LYS A 77 4.14 12.96 -0.02
C LYS A 77 4.89 11.63 0.14
N PHE A 78 5.26 11.27 1.38
CA PHE A 78 6.23 10.22 1.65
C PHE A 78 5.66 9.04 2.44
N ASP A 79 4.66 9.29 3.29
CA ASP A 79 3.98 8.25 4.06
C ASP A 79 3.43 7.16 3.13
N GLY A 80 3.83 5.91 3.35
CA GLY A 80 3.63 4.77 2.45
C GLY A 80 4.36 4.85 1.11
N ALA A 81 4.05 5.88 0.32
CA ALA A 81 4.49 6.01 -1.06
C ALA A 81 6.02 5.96 -1.22
N PHE A 82 6.78 6.41 -0.22
CA PHE A 82 8.23 6.28 -0.20
C PHE A 82 8.68 4.82 -0.27
N GLY A 83 8.07 3.92 0.51
CA GLY A 83 8.45 2.50 0.53
C GLY A 83 8.23 1.81 -0.81
N VAL A 84 7.11 2.11 -1.47
CA VAL A 84 6.81 1.58 -2.82
C VAL A 84 7.81 2.12 -3.84
N VAL A 85 8.05 3.44 -3.87
CA VAL A 85 9.00 4.05 -4.82
C VAL A 85 10.44 3.60 -4.56
N ALA A 86 10.84 3.42 -3.29
CA ALA A 86 12.15 2.88 -2.94
C ALA A 86 12.32 1.43 -3.42
N GLY A 87 11.24 0.63 -3.38
CA GLY A 87 11.22 -0.70 -3.98
C GLY A 87 11.45 -0.66 -5.50
N PHE A 88 10.77 0.25 -6.21
CA PHE A 88 10.98 0.48 -7.64
C PHE A 88 12.42 0.86 -7.96
N GLU A 89 12.97 1.84 -7.24
CA GLU A 89 14.34 2.30 -7.43
C GLU A 89 15.36 1.17 -7.19
N ALA A 90 15.18 0.38 -6.12
CA ALA A 90 16.07 -0.74 -5.81
C ALA A 90 16.03 -1.83 -6.91
N VAL A 91 14.83 -2.17 -7.39
CA VAL A 91 14.66 -3.15 -8.47
C VAL A 91 15.22 -2.63 -9.78
N GLN A 92 14.98 -1.36 -10.12
CA GLN A 92 15.53 -0.74 -11.31
C GLN A 92 17.07 -0.76 -11.28
N ALA A 93 17.68 -0.40 -10.15
CA ALA A 93 19.13 -0.45 -9.99
C ALA A 93 19.70 -1.89 -10.16
N ILE A 94 18.98 -2.91 -9.67
CA ILE A 94 19.35 -4.32 -9.91
C ILE A 94 19.31 -4.65 -11.40
N VAL A 95 18.23 -4.29 -12.10
CA VAL A 95 18.07 -4.53 -13.54
C VAL A 95 19.18 -3.81 -14.34
N GLU A 96 19.42 -2.54 -14.07
CA GLU A 96 20.45 -1.74 -14.75
C GLU A 96 21.88 -2.23 -14.50
N SER A 97 22.13 -2.87 -13.35
CA SER A 97 23.41 -3.50 -13.05
C SER A 97 23.67 -4.79 -13.84
N GLY A 98 22.65 -5.36 -14.49
CA GLY A 98 22.72 -6.65 -15.18
C GLY A 98 22.74 -7.85 -14.23
N LEU A 99 22.48 -7.65 -12.94
CA LEU A 99 22.39 -8.74 -11.96
C LEU A 99 21.04 -9.44 -12.07
N THR A 100 21.08 -10.78 -12.09
CA THR A 100 19.87 -11.60 -11.91
C THR A 100 19.86 -12.16 -10.49
N PRO A 101 18.91 -11.76 -9.64
CA PRO A 101 18.82 -12.31 -8.29
C PRO A 101 18.43 -13.80 -8.35
N THR A 102 18.85 -14.59 -7.36
CA THR A 102 18.44 -16.00 -7.31
C THR A 102 16.94 -16.13 -7.08
N ARG A 103 16.42 -15.38 -6.11
CA ARG A 103 14.99 -15.30 -5.81
C ARG A 103 14.33 -14.20 -6.62
N PRO A 104 13.05 -14.36 -6.96
CA PRO A 104 12.26 -13.25 -7.45
C PRO A 104 12.19 -12.13 -6.39
N ILE A 105 12.04 -10.90 -6.85
CA ILE A 105 11.79 -9.74 -6.01
C ILE A 105 10.43 -9.18 -6.39
N GLU A 106 9.55 -9.00 -5.41
CA GLU A 106 8.23 -8.40 -5.63
C GLU A 106 8.10 -7.08 -4.87
N ILE A 107 7.72 -6.02 -5.58
CA ILE A 107 7.28 -4.76 -5.00
C ILE A 107 5.77 -4.86 -4.81
N VAL A 108 5.25 -4.49 -3.64
CA VAL A 108 3.81 -4.49 -3.36
C VAL A 108 3.34 -3.09 -2.94
N ALA A 109 2.17 -2.71 -3.44
CA ALA A 109 1.35 -1.63 -2.89
C ALA A 109 0.11 -2.24 -2.25
N TRP A 110 0.10 -2.26 -0.91
CA TRP A 110 -1.00 -2.79 -0.10
C TRP A 110 -2.22 -1.88 -0.17
N LEU A 111 -3.42 -2.48 -0.23
CA LEU A 111 -4.66 -1.71 -0.23
C LEU A 111 -4.99 -1.15 1.17
N ASN A 112 -5.34 0.14 1.21
CA ASN A 112 -6.00 0.82 2.34
C ASN A 112 -5.28 0.57 3.68
N GLU A 113 -3.98 0.90 3.72
CA GLU A 113 -3.19 0.78 4.93
C GLU A 113 -3.66 1.78 5.99
N GLU A 114 -3.89 3.03 5.58
CA GLU A 114 -4.20 4.14 6.48
C GLU A 114 -5.54 3.93 7.19
N GLY A 115 -6.47 3.23 6.51
CA GLY A 115 -7.83 3.00 6.98
C GLY A 115 -8.66 4.27 7.07
N SER A 116 -8.27 5.30 6.32
CA SER A 116 -8.88 6.62 6.39
C SER A 116 -10.30 6.64 5.84
N ARG A 117 -10.49 6.07 4.64
CA ARG A 117 -11.80 5.95 4.01
C ARG A 117 -12.59 4.77 4.55
N PHE A 118 -11.95 3.61 4.64
CA PHE A 118 -12.55 2.39 5.18
C PHE A 118 -11.77 1.94 6.41
N SER A 119 -12.38 2.02 7.59
CA SER A 119 -11.74 1.65 8.86
C SER A 119 -12.18 0.26 9.33
N PRO A 120 -11.30 -0.54 9.98
CA PRO A 120 -9.87 -0.27 10.22
C PRO A 120 -9.04 -0.47 8.95
N GLY A 121 -7.84 0.12 8.95
CA GLY A 121 -6.86 0.05 7.87
C GLY A 121 -6.14 -1.29 7.77
N MET A 122 -4.99 -1.29 7.11
CA MET A 122 -4.16 -2.47 6.82
C MET A 122 -4.88 -3.58 6.04
N MET A 123 -5.99 -3.25 5.36
CA MET A 123 -6.92 -4.24 4.80
C MET A 123 -6.24 -5.20 3.83
N GLY A 124 -5.43 -4.66 2.91
CA GLY A 124 -4.72 -5.44 1.90
C GLY A 124 -3.75 -6.45 2.51
N SER A 125 -2.92 -5.99 3.46
CA SER A 125 -1.94 -6.83 4.16
C SER A 125 -2.59 -7.84 5.12
N GLU A 126 -3.68 -7.46 5.80
CA GLU A 126 -4.40 -8.38 6.70
C GLU A 126 -5.10 -9.49 5.94
N ALA A 127 -5.69 -9.17 4.78
CA ALA A 127 -6.25 -10.15 3.86
C ALA A 127 -5.16 -11.10 3.36
N PHE A 128 -4.04 -10.55 2.87
CA PHE A 128 -2.91 -11.32 2.38
C PHE A 128 -2.34 -12.30 3.42
N ALA A 129 -2.20 -11.84 4.67
CA ALA A 129 -1.69 -12.64 5.77
C ALA A 129 -2.74 -13.58 6.39
N GLY A 130 -3.97 -13.63 5.86
CA GLY A 130 -5.08 -14.43 6.40
C GLY A 130 -5.51 -14.00 7.82
N ARG A 131 -5.22 -12.75 8.22
CA ARG A 131 -5.50 -12.21 9.55
C ARG A 131 -6.92 -11.67 9.66
N ARG A 132 -7.42 -11.08 8.58
CA ARG A 132 -8.79 -10.58 8.49
C ARG A 132 -9.49 -11.24 7.29
N PRO A 133 -10.61 -11.94 7.50
CA PRO A 133 -11.33 -12.57 6.40
C PRO A 133 -11.80 -11.55 5.37
N LEU A 134 -11.70 -11.92 4.09
CA LEU A 134 -12.02 -11.03 2.97
C LEU A 134 -13.48 -10.53 3.05
N GLU A 135 -14.43 -11.38 3.43
CA GLU A 135 -15.83 -11.01 3.58
C GLU A 135 -16.05 -9.88 4.60
N GLN A 136 -15.23 -9.82 5.66
CA GLN A 136 -15.32 -8.76 6.67
C GLN A 136 -14.71 -7.45 6.18
N ILE A 137 -13.77 -7.50 5.25
CA ILE A 137 -13.20 -6.32 4.61
C ILE A 137 -14.21 -5.76 3.61
N LEU A 138 -14.75 -6.61 2.74
CA LEU A 138 -15.69 -6.23 1.69
C LEU A 138 -16.99 -5.60 2.24
N ALA A 139 -17.40 -5.98 3.45
CA ALA A 139 -18.58 -5.44 4.13
C ALA A 139 -18.39 -4.05 4.76
N VAL A 140 -17.17 -3.52 4.88
CA VAL A 140 -16.94 -2.20 5.49
C VAL A 140 -17.50 -1.09 4.62
N THR A 141 -18.17 -0.12 5.23
CA THR A 141 -18.66 1.09 4.57
C THR A 141 -17.85 2.33 4.94
N ASP A 142 -17.67 3.25 4.00
CA ASP A 142 -17.14 4.59 4.28
C ASP A 142 -18.21 5.51 4.90
N ALA A 143 -17.84 6.77 5.17
CA ALA A 143 -18.73 7.75 5.80
C ALA A 143 -19.97 8.11 4.96
N ASP A 144 -19.90 7.90 3.63
CA ASP A 144 -20.99 8.15 2.70
C ASP A 144 -21.84 6.90 2.44
N GLY A 145 -21.54 5.78 3.12
CA GLY A 145 -22.26 4.51 3.01
C GLY A 145 -21.84 3.64 1.82
N VAL A 146 -20.77 3.99 1.09
CA VAL A 146 -20.24 3.16 0.01
C VAL A 146 -19.55 1.95 0.62
N ARG A 147 -19.84 0.73 0.13
CA ARG A 147 -19.15 -0.46 0.60
C ARG A 147 -17.79 -0.61 -0.07
N THR A 148 -16.85 -1.19 0.66
CA THR A 148 -15.51 -1.53 0.16
C THR A 148 -15.62 -2.41 -1.08
N ALA A 149 -16.55 -3.39 -1.09
CA ALA A 149 -16.83 -4.23 -2.25
C ALA A 149 -17.13 -3.44 -3.54
N ASP A 150 -17.98 -2.41 -3.45
CA ASP A 150 -18.43 -1.65 -4.61
C ASP A 150 -17.29 -0.75 -5.15
N ALA A 151 -16.51 -0.15 -4.25
CA ALA A 151 -15.35 0.66 -4.62
C ALA A 151 -14.19 -0.20 -5.18
N LEU A 152 -14.02 -1.41 -4.64
CA LEU A 152 -13.03 -2.39 -5.10
C LEU A 152 -13.36 -2.90 -6.50
N GLU A 153 -14.62 -3.23 -6.76
CA GLU A 153 -15.08 -3.67 -8.09
C GLU A 153 -14.76 -2.63 -9.15
N ARG A 154 -15.02 -1.34 -8.88
CA ARG A 154 -14.64 -0.23 -9.77
C ARG A 154 -13.14 -0.19 -10.04
N THR A 155 -12.33 -0.37 -9.00
CA THR A 155 -10.86 -0.34 -9.12
C THR A 155 -10.35 -1.51 -9.94
N LEU A 156 -10.85 -2.72 -9.68
CA LEU A 156 -10.51 -3.91 -10.45
C LEU A 156 -10.96 -3.82 -11.92
N ALA A 157 -12.13 -3.24 -12.17
CA ALA A 157 -12.64 -3.01 -13.53
C ALA A 157 -11.81 -1.97 -14.32
N ALA A 158 -11.05 -1.11 -13.65
CA ALA A 158 -10.13 -0.18 -14.30
C ALA A 158 -8.86 -0.86 -14.86
N PHE A 159 -8.61 -2.12 -14.46
CA PHE A 159 -7.44 -2.90 -14.85
C PHE A 159 -7.82 -4.35 -15.25
N PRO A 160 -8.71 -4.53 -16.25
CA PRO A 160 -9.28 -5.84 -16.57
C PRO A 160 -8.25 -6.86 -17.08
N ASP A 161 -7.14 -6.38 -17.65
CA ASP A 161 -6.10 -7.21 -18.25
C ASP A 161 -5.01 -7.63 -17.25
N LEU A 162 -5.04 -7.14 -16.00
CA LEU A 162 -4.05 -7.56 -15.00
C LEU A 162 -4.34 -9.00 -14.56
N PRO A 163 -3.35 -9.91 -14.65
CA PRO A 163 -3.49 -11.26 -14.12
C PRO A 163 -3.83 -11.23 -12.63
N ARG A 164 -4.87 -11.98 -12.26
CA ARG A 164 -5.28 -12.16 -10.87
C ARG A 164 -4.59 -13.38 -10.27
N ARG A 165 -4.03 -13.20 -9.08
CA ARG A 165 -3.50 -14.29 -8.24
C ARG A 165 -4.44 -14.54 -7.07
N ASP A 166 -4.32 -15.73 -6.51
CA ASP A 166 -4.97 -16.07 -5.25
C ASP A 166 -4.44 -15.16 -4.12
N LEU A 167 -5.29 -14.92 -3.14
CA LEU A 167 -4.95 -14.13 -1.97
C LEU A 167 -3.94 -14.87 -1.09
N GLY A 168 -2.77 -14.24 -0.89
CA GLY A 168 -1.70 -14.78 -0.05
C GLY A 168 -0.84 -15.83 -0.75
N PHE A 169 0.46 -15.82 -0.43
CA PHE A 169 1.43 -16.83 -0.88
C PHE A 169 2.66 -16.84 0.06
N PRO A 170 3.46 -17.91 0.05
CA PRO A 170 4.69 -17.96 0.84
C PRO A 170 5.70 -16.89 0.41
N VAL A 171 6.31 -16.21 1.38
CA VAL A 171 7.31 -15.16 1.16
C VAL A 171 8.59 -15.50 1.94
N ALA A 172 9.75 -15.34 1.30
CA ALA A 172 11.03 -15.64 1.94
C ALA A 172 11.39 -14.57 2.98
N ALA A 173 11.08 -13.30 2.66
CA ALA A 173 11.27 -12.14 3.53
C ALA A 173 10.37 -10.98 3.07
N PHE A 174 10.03 -10.10 4.01
CA PHE A 174 9.38 -8.82 3.74
C PHE A 174 10.23 -7.69 4.30
N ILE A 175 10.51 -6.66 3.49
CA ILE A 175 11.28 -5.48 3.87
C ILE A 175 10.48 -4.24 3.50
N GLU A 176 10.19 -3.38 4.47
CA GLU A 176 9.48 -2.12 4.23
C GLU A 176 10.38 -0.95 4.61
N ALA A 177 10.64 -0.06 3.64
CA ALA A 177 11.27 1.22 3.89
C ALA A 177 10.19 2.25 4.19
N HIS A 178 10.34 3.01 5.26
CA HIS A 178 9.35 3.99 5.67
C HIS A 178 10.03 5.23 6.27
N ILE A 179 9.35 6.37 6.21
CA ILE A 179 9.76 7.54 6.99
C ILE A 179 9.54 7.25 8.48
N GLU A 180 10.31 7.91 9.34
CA GLU A 180 10.23 7.67 10.79
C GLU A 180 8.84 8.02 11.38
N GLN A 181 8.16 9.01 10.79
CA GLN A 181 6.95 9.66 11.35
C GLN A 181 7.15 10.23 12.77
N GLY A 182 8.41 10.38 13.18
CA GLY A 182 8.83 10.91 14.46
C GLY A 182 10.12 11.72 14.33
N PRO A 183 10.61 12.33 15.41
CA PRO A 183 11.74 13.25 15.36
C PRO A 183 13.08 12.63 15.81
N VAL A 184 13.13 11.33 16.14
CA VAL A 184 14.29 10.71 16.82
C VAL A 184 15.51 10.65 15.92
N LEU A 185 15.37 10.25 14.65
CA LEU A 185 16.48 10.19 13.70
C LEU A 185 17.00 11.59 13.38
N GLU A 186 16.09 12.55 13.18
CA GLU A 186 16.43 13.97 12.97
C GLU A 186 17.21 14.53 14.17
N GLN A 187 16.70 14.37 15.38
CA GLN A 187 17.35 14.85 16.62
C GLN A 187 18.71 14.19 16.86
N LYS A 188 18.88 12.95 16.42
CA LYS A 188 20.16 12.22 16.51
C LYS A 188 21.10 12.50 15.33
N GLY A 189 20.65 13.22 14.30
CA GLY A 189 21.42 13.48 13.09
C GLY A 189 21.79 12.22 12.31
N VAL A 190 20.96 11.17 12.37
CA VAL A 190 21.20 9.90 11.66
C VAL A 190 20.18 9.74 10.52
N PRO A 191 20.61 9.31 9.31
CA PRO A 191 19.72 9.28 8.15
C PRO A 191 18.86 8.01 8.07
N VAL A 192 19.24 6.92 8.76
CA VAL A 192 18.59 5.60 8.65
C VAL A 192 18.49 4.97 10.03
N GLY A 193 17.32 4.41 10.35
CA GLY A 193 17.07 3.60 11.53
C GLY A 193 16.79 2.15 11.17
N VAL A 194 17.34 1.21 11.94
CA VAL A 194 16.97 -0.21 11.86
C VAL A 194 15.82 -0.45 12.84
N VAL A 195 14.62 -0.66 12.31
CA VAL A 195 13.42 -0.90 13.12
C VAL A 195 13.51 -2.28 13.78
N THR A 196 13.42 -2.33 15.10
CA THR A 196 13.49 -3.59 15.88
C THR A 196 12.13 -4.10 16.32
N GLY A 197 11.07 -3.30 16.14
CA GLY A 197 9.70 -3.66 16.51
C GLY A 197 8.72 -2.51 16.29
N ILE A 198 7.44 -2.83 16.35
CA ILE A 198 6.32 -1.90 16.19
C ILE A 198 5.51 -1.91 17.49
N GLN A 199 5.09 -0.73 17.95
CA GLN A 199 4.27 -0.61 19.16
C GLN A 199 2.89 -1.24 18.97
N GLY A 200 2.36 -1.89 20.02
CA GLY A 200 0.98 -2.36 20.02
C GLY A 200 -0.01 -1.19 20.07
N SER A 201 -1.10 -1.27 19.31
CA SER A 201 -2.15 -0.25 19.26
C SER A 201 -3.50 -0.81 19.75
N ARG A 202 -4.28 0.02 20.44
CA ARG A 202 -5.67 -0.27 20.80
C ARG A 202 -6.52 0.95 20.50
N ARG A 203 -7.57 0.78 19.69
CA ARG A 203 -8.52 1.83 19.32
C ARG A 203 -9.86 1.53 19.98
N PHE A 204 -10.49 2.54 20.57
CA PHE A 204 -11.79 2.45 21.25
C PHE A 204 -12.79 3.40 20.59
N ARG A 205 -14.04 2.96 20.42
CA ARG A 205 -15.17 3.83 20.09
C ARG A 205 -16.03 3.98 21.35
N VAL A 206 -16.21 5.21 21.80
CA VAL A 206 -17.02 5.54 22.98
C VAL A 206 -18.22 6.34 22.54
N GLU A 207 -19.42 5.84 22.84
CA GLU A 207 -20.68 6.55 22.62
C GLU A 207 -21.23 6.96 23.98
N VAL A 208 -21.42 8.27 24.18
CA VAL A 208 -22.04 8.83 25.39
C VAL A 208 -23.46 9.24 25.05
N LYS A 209 -24.44 8.59 25.66
CA LYS A 209 -25.86 8.88 25.50
C LYS A 209 -26.33 9.76 26.67
N GLY A 210 -26.72 10.99 26.36
CA GLY A 210 -27.36 11.91 27.30
C GLY A 210 -28.87 11.98 27.11
N GLU A 211 -29.48 12.99 27.70
CA GLU A 211 -30.86 13.40 27.46
C GLU A 211 -30.87 14.88 27.09
N ASP A 212 -31.67 15.25 26.08
CA ASP A 212 -31.77 16.63 25.64
C ASP A 212 -32.50 17.47 26.71
N GLY A 213 -31.96 18.64 27.05
CA GLY A 213 -32.51 19.57 28.04
C GLY A 213 -32.31 21.02 27.64
N HIS A 214 -33.02 21.95 28.28
CA HIS A 214 -32.86 23.39 28.01
C HIS A 214 -31.48 23.88 28.48
N ALA A 215 -30.82 24.71 27.65
CA ALA A 215 -29.54 25.33 27.96
C ALA A 215 -29.63 26.44 29.01
#